data_AF-A0A970V737-F1
#
_entry.id   AF-A0A970V737-F1
#
_cell.length_a   1.000
_cell.length_b   1.000
_cell.length_c   1.000
_cell.angle_alpha   90.00
_cell.angle_beta   90.00
_cell.angle_gamma   90.00
#
_symmetry.space_group_name_H-M   'P 1'
#
loop_
_entity.id
_entity.type
_entity.pdbx_description
1 polymer ?
#
loop_
_entity_poly.entity_id
_entity_poly.type
_entity_poly.pdbx_seq_one_letter_code
_entity_poly.pdbx_strand_id
1 'polypeptide(L)' 'MSNPSPPRDPRPLPPDPSACCGSGCDPCILDVYYEELAAWEERQRQRQQQNAQGAQADTER' A
#
# COMPACT_ATOMS: atom_id res chain seq x y z
N MET A 1 16.72 14.24 -11.78
CA MET A 1 16.16 12.91 -12.08
C MET A 1 14.81 12.82 -11.38
N SER A 2 13.78 13.36 -12.02
CA SER A 2 12.43 13.36 -11.45
C SER A 2 11.86 11.97 -11.63
N ASN A 3 11.85 11.17 -10.57
CA ASN A 3 11.15 9.91 -10.57
C ASN A 3 9.66 10.25 -10.46
N PRO A 4 8.83 10.08 -11.51
CA PRO A 4 7.42 10.39 -11.42
C PRO A 4 6.82 9.51 -10.33
N SER A 5 6.14 10.15 -9.38
CA SER A 5 5.42 9.48 -8.29
C SER A 5 4.68 8.25 -8.84
N PRO A 6 4.89 7.03 -8.30
CA PRO A 6 4.24 5.85 -8.85
C PRO A 6 2.72 6.06 -8.72
N PRO A 7 2.00 5.98 -9.86
CA PRO A 7 0.58 6.29 -9.92
C PRO A 7 -0.19 5.22 -9.15
N ARG A 8 -1.09 5.67 -8.28
CA ARG A 8 -2.19 4.91 -7.66
C ARG A 8 -1.80 3.49 -7.27
N ASP A 9 -1.02 3.35 -6.21
CA ASP A 9 -0.84 2.06 -5.53
C ASP A 9 -2.18 1.68 -4.88
N PRO A 10 -2.97 0.77 -5.48
CA PRO A 10 -4.30 0.45 -4.98
C PRO A 10 -4.14 -0.36 -3.69
N ARG A 11 -5.04 -0.12 -2.72
CA ARG A 11 -5.06 -0.95 -1.51
C ARG A 11 -5.27 -2.40 -1.92
N PRO A 12 -4.48 -3.36 -1.43
CA PRO A 12 -4.73 -4.77 -1.69
C PRO A 12 -6.14 -5.13 -1.22
N LEU A 13 -6.83 -5.92 -2.04
CA LEU A 13 -8.18 -6.38 -1.76
C LEU A 13 -8.11 -7.71 -1.02
N PRO A 14 -8.99 -7.93 -0.03
CA PRO A 14 -9.03 -9.21 0.67
C PRO A 14 -9.33 -10.34 -0.33
N PRO A 15 -8.72 -11.52 -0.14
CA PRO A 15 -9.01 -12.67 -0.98
C PRO A 15 -10.47 -13.11 -0.80
N ASP A 16 -11.02 -13.74 -1.84
CA ASP A 16 -12.36 -14.32 -1.77
C ASP A 16 -12.39 -15.43 -0.71
N PRO A 17 -13.46 -15.54 0.10
CA PRO A 17 -13.57 -16.61 1.10
C PRO A 17 -13.50 -18.01 0.47
N SER A 18 -13.90 -18.19 -0.79
CA SER A 18 -13.77 -19.47 -1.51
C SER A 18 -12.33 -19.80 -1.91
N ALA A 19 -11.44 -18.79 -2.00
CA ALA A 19 -10.02 -19.00 -2.23
C ALA A 19 -9.26 -19.37 -0.94
N CYS A 20 -9.89 -19.17 0.23
CA CYS A 20 -9.35 -19.62 1.50
C CYS A 20 -9.57 -21.14 1.64
N CYS A 21 -8.49 -21.91 1.69
CA CYS A 21 -8.55 -23.37 1.85
C CYS A 21 -9.09 -23.82 3.22
N GLY A 22 -9.25 -22.90 4.18
CA GLY A 22 -9.81 -23.14 5.52
C GLY A 22 -9.00 -24.09 6.42
N SER A 23 -7.88 -24.62 5.91
CA SER A 23 -7.11 -25.70 6.53
C SER A 23 -5.69 -25.28 6.93
N GLY A 24 -5.36 -23.99 6.80
CA GLY A 24 -4.03 -23.45 7.14
C GLY A 24 -2.94 -23.85 6.14
N CYS A 25 -3.20 -23.68 4.84
CA CYS A 25 -2.18 -23.86 3.80
C CYS A 25 -0.99 -22.91 4.03
N ASP A 26 0.23 -23.36 3.71
CA ASP A 26 1.46 -22.55 3.81
C ASP A 26 2.08 -22.32 2.42
N PRO A 27 2.22 -21.06 1.97
CA PRO A 27 1.79 -19.82 2.63
C PRO A 27 0.25 -19.64 2.60
N CYS A 28 -0.32 -19.09 3.68
CA CYS A 28 -1.76 -18.82 3.75
C CYS A 28 -2.10 -17.61 2.87
N ILE A 29 -3.19 -17.70 2.11
CA ILE A 29 -3.65 -16.57 1.27
C ILE A 29 -3.93 -15.30 2.10
N LEU A 30 -4.32 -15.48 3.37
CA LEU A 30 -4.51 -14.37 4.30
C LEU A 30 -3.17 -13.76 4.73
N ASP A 31 -2.13 -14.57 4.93
CA ASP A 31 -0.81 -14.09 5.33
C ASP A 31 -0.21 -13.20 4.24
N VAL A 32 -0.25 -13.67 2.99
CA VAL A 32 0.17 -12.89 1.82
C VAL A 32 -0.59 -11.57 1.74
N TYR A 33 -1.91 -11.61 1.92
CA TYR A 33 -2.73 -10.39 1.93
C TYR A 33 -2.33 -9.40 3.03
N TYR A 34 -2.07 -9.88 4.25
CA TYR A 34 -1.67 -9.01 5.36
C TYR A 34 -0.27 -8.42 5.16
N GLU A 35 0.67 -9.17 4.59
CA GLU A 35 2.00 -8.67 4.22
C GLU A 35 1.89 -7.54 3.19
N GLU A 36 1.13 -7.75 2.12
CA GLU A 36 0.89 -6.73 1.09
C GLU A 36 0.19 -5.49 1.66
N LEU A 37 -0.79 -5.70 2.56
CA LEU A 37 -1.53 -4.62 3.21
C LEU A 37 -0.60 -3.79 4.11
N ALA A 38 0.25 -4.42 4.91
CA ALA A 38 1.20 -3.71 5.76
C ALA A 38 2.17 -2.86 4.93
N ALA A 39 2.70 -3.43 3.85
CA ALA A 39 3.59 -2.71 2.94
C ALA A 39 2.86 -1.53 2.26
N TRP A 40 1.58 -1.69 1.89
CA TRP A 40 0.77 -0.61 1.34
C TRP A 40 0.56 0.52 2.37
N GLU A 41 0.21 0.19 3.60
CA GLU A 41 0.00 1.16 4.67
C GLU A 41 1.27 2.00 4.94
N GLU A 42 2.44 1.36 4.95
CA GLU A 42 3.71 2.06 5.09
C GLU A 42 3.95 3.05 3.94
N ARG A 43 3.73 2.62 2.69
CA ARG A 43 3.86 3.50 1.52
C ARG A 43 2.87 4.66 1.56
N GLN A 44 1.64 4.45 2.03
CA GLN A 44 0.67 5.52 2.20
C GLN A 44 1.11 6.53 3.26
N ARG A 45 1.64 6.06 4.40
CA ARG A 45 2.18 6.94 5.45
C ARG A 45 3.33 7.80 4.94
N GLN A 46 4.27 7.21 4.19
CA GLN A 46 5.36 7.94 3.55
C GLN A 46 4.85 8.97 2.54
N ARG A 47 3.86 8.60 1.72
CA ARG A 47 3.26 9.50 0.73
C ARG A 47 2.52 10.67 1.38
N GLN A 48 1.79 10.44 2.47
CA GLN A 48 1.13 11.51 3.22
C GLN A 48 2.15 12.49 3.81
N GLN A 49 3.27 11.99 4.35
CA GLN A 49 4.37 12.83 4.84
C GLN A 49 5.01 13.65 3.70
N GLN A 50 5.26 13.04 2.55
CA GLN A 50 5.81 13.73 1.37
C GLN A 50 4.84 14.77 0.80
N ASN A 51 3.54 14.48 0.73
CA ASN A 51 2.54 15.45 0.29
C ASN A 51 2.44 16.64 1.26
N ALA A 52 2.54 16.40 2.57
CA ALA A 52 2.55 17.48 3.55
C ALA A 52 3.80 18.38 3.41
N GLN A 53 4.96 17.80 3.10
CA GLN A 53 6.21 18.54 2.89
C GLN A 53 6.26 19.26 1.53
N GLY A 54 5.70 18.66 0.47
CA GLY A 54 5.65 19.25 -0.88
C GLY A 54 4.64 20.39 -1.01
N ALA A 55 3.53 20.35 -0.27
CA ALA A 55 2.52 21.41 -0.28
C ALA A 55 3.01 22.74 0.33
N GLN A 56 4.05 22.71 1.18
CA GLN A 56 4.64 23.92 1.76
C GLN A 56 5.67 24.61 0.85
N ALA A 57 6.20 23.90 -0.16
CA ALA A 57 7.21 24.45 -1.08
C ALA A 57 6.61 25.19 -2.30
N ASP A 58 5.32 24.99 -2.60
CA ASP A 58 4.67 25.57 -3.80
C ASP A 58 3.93 26.90 -3.51
N THR A 59 3.78 27.29 -2.24
CA THR A 59 3.02 28.50 -1.85
C THR A 59 3.83 29.80 -1.81
N GLU A 60 5.14 29.75 -2.06
CA GLU A 60 6.02 30.93 -2.16
C GLU A 60 6.52 31.13 -3.61
N ARG A 61 5.66 31.66 -4.50
CA ARG A 61 6.08 32.26 -5.78
C ARG A 61 5.23 33.47 -6.17
#